data_AF-A0A9Q4IP82-F1
#
_entry.id   AF-A0A9Q4IP82-F1
#
_cell.length_a   1.000
_cell.length_b   1.000
_cell.length_c   1.000
_cell.angle_alpha   90.00
_cell.angle_beta   90.00
_cell.angle_gamma   90.00
#
_symmetry.space_group_name_H-M   'P 1'
#
loop_
_entity.id
_entity.type
_entity.pdbx_description
1 polymer ?
#
loop_
_entity_poly.entity_id
_entity_poly.type
_entity_poly.pdbx_seq_one_letter_code
_entity_poly.pdbx_strand_id
1 'polypeptide(L)' 'MMEQKDRYIRFDWAVKRLLRNKANFGVLEGFLTVLLGEPIRIVEILESEGNQLNETDKFNRVDIKARNSKDEIIIV' A
#
# COMPACT_ATOMS: atom_id res chain seq x y z
N MET A 1 8.68 -10.29 -31.75
CA MET A 1 8.35 -9.03 -31.06
C MET A 1 9.00 -9.08 -29.69
N MET A 2 9.84 -8.10 -29.34
CA MET A 2 10.37 -8.03 -27.97
C MET A 2 9.22 -7.69 -27.03
N GLU A 3 8.85 -8.65 -26.19
CA GLU A 3 7.93 -8.43 -25.09
C GLU A 3 8.60 -7.45 -24.11
N GLN A 4 8.00 -6.27 -23.92
CA GLN A 4 8.53 -5.26 -23.00
C GLN A 4 8.48 -5.82 -21.58
N LYS A 5 9.67 -6.12 -21.04
CA LYS A 5 9.88 -6.72 -19.71
C LYS A 5 9.39 -5.86 -18.54
N ASP A 6 8.96 -4.62 -18.80
CA ASP A 6 8.56 -3.62 -17.80
C ASP A 6 7.06 -3.24 -17.86
N ARG A 7 6.21 -4.10 -18.46
CA ARG A 7 4.76 -3.82 -18.52
C ARG A 7 4.04 -3.97 -17.18
N TYR A 8 4.61 -4.71 -16.25
CA TYR A 8 3.95 -5.08 -15.00
C TYR A 8 4.74 -4.58 -13.81
N ILE A 9 4.01 -3.97 -12.88
CA ILE A 9 4.50 -3.51 -11.60
C ILE A 9 3.84 -4.33 -10.51
N ARG A 10 4.63 -4.77 -9.53
CA ARG A 10 4.09 -5.38 -8.32
C ARG A 10 3.38 -4.31 -7.49
N PHE A 11 2.13 -4.56 -7.11
CA PHE A 11 1.34 -3.59 -6.37
C PHE A 11 2.01 -3.18 -5.05
N ASP A 12 2.56 -4.14 -4.29
CA ASP A 12 3.31 -3.85 -3.06
C ASP A 12 4.54 -2.96 -3.30
N TRP A 13 5.22 -3.16 -4.42
CA TRP A 13 6.33 -2.28 -4.82
C TRP A 13 5.82 -0.87 -5.17
N ALA A 14 4.71 -0.78 -5.90
CA ALA A 14 4.07 0.50 -6.21
C ALA A 14 3.64 1.24 -4.94
N VAL A 15 3.07 0.54 -3.95
CA VAL A 15 2.69 1.15 -2.67
C VAL A 15 3.91 1.73 -1.94
N LYS A 16 5.01 0.96 -1.83
CA LYS A 16 6.23 1.42 -1.15
C LYS A 16 6.95 2.57 -1.85
N ARG A 17 6.98 2.57 -3.18
CA ARG A 17 7.82 3.50 -3.97
C ARG A 17 7.03 4.63 -4.62
N LEU A 18 5.92 4.32 -5.27
CA LEU A 18 5.16 5.29 -6.07
C LEU A 18 4.04 5.93 -5.25
N LEU A 19 3.26 5.14 -4.52
CA LEU A 19 2.03 5.60 -3.85
C LEU A 19 2.25 6.06 -2.41
N ARG A 20 3.50 6.02 -1.91
CA ARG A 20 3.88 6.48 -0.56
C ARG A 20 3.66 7.98 -0.35
N ASN A 21 3.70 8.78 -1.41
CA ASN A 21 3.44 10.21 -1.31
C ASN A 21 1.96 10.45 -0.98
N LYS A 22 1.68 11.37 -0.04
CA LYS A 22 0.31 11.79 0.32
C LYS A 22 -0.54 12.22 -0.89
N ALA A 23 0.08 12.78 -1.93
CA ALA A 23 -0.62 13.13 -3.18
C ALA A 23 -1.24 11.91 -3.88
N ASN A 24 -0.70 10.72 -3.64
CA ASN A 24 -1.13 9.46 -4.25
C ASN A 24 -2.05 8.65 -3.34
N PHE A 25 -2.40 9.15 -2.15
CA PHE A 25 -3.28 8.44 -1.22
C PHE A 25 -4.67 8.21 -1.80
N GLY A 26 -5.19 9.14 -2.61
CA GLY A 26 -6.50 8.99 -3.25
C GLY A 26 -6.62 7.72 -4.12
N VAL A 27 -5.51 7.26 -4.73
CA VAL A 27 -5.50 6.01 -5.50
C VAL A 27 -5.66 4.80 -4.58
N LEU A 28 -4.95 4.79 -3.44
CA LEU A 28 -5.03 3.71 -2.45
C LEU A 28 -6.38 3.73 -1.70
N GLU A 29 -6.89 4.91 -1.35
CA GLU A 29 -8.21 5.07 -0.73
C GLU A 29 -9.32 4.56 -1.64
N GLY A 30 -9.28 4.89 -2.93
CA GLY A 30 -10.22 4.37 -3.92
C GLY A 30 -10.13 2.85 -4.07
N PHE A 31 -8.91 2.31 -4.12
CA PHE A 31 -8.69 0.86 -4.19
C PHE A 31 -9.25 0.15 -2.95
N LEU A 32 -8.93 0.61 -1.75
CA LEU A 32 -9.40 0.02 -0.49
C LEU A 32 -10.92 0.17 -0.32
N THR A 33 -11.48 1.28 -0.78
CA THR A 33 -12.94 1.51 -0.75
C THR A 33 -13.68 0.48 -1.60
N VAL A 34 -13.18 0.20 -2.81
CA VAL A 34 -13.76 -0.83 -3.68
C VAL A 34 -13.53 -2.23 -3.11
N LEU A 35 -12.35 -2.50 -2.57
CA LEU A 35 -11.98 -3.82 -2.03
C LEU A 35 -12.81 -4.20 -0.80
N LEU A 36 -13.03 -3.25 0.12
CA LEU A 36 -13.73 -3.48 1.39
C LEU A 36 -15.23 -3.17 1.31
N GLY A 37 -15.68 -2.48 0.26
CA GLY A 37 -17.08 -2.14 0.06
C GLY A 37 -17.59 -1.00 0.95
N GLU A 38 -16.69 -0.26 1.60
CA GLU A 38 -17.01 0.91 2.41
C GLU A 38 -15.98 2.02 2.23
N PRO A 39 -16.33 3.31 2.44
CA PRO A 39 -15.38 4.41 2.37
C PRO A 39 -14.20 4.23 3.32
N ILE A 40 -12.98 4.22 2.76
CA ILE A 40 -11.73 4.15 3.50
C ILE A 40 -10.93 5.44 3.32
N ARG A 41 -10.42 5.98 4.42
CA ARG A 41 -9.53 7.14 4.42
C ARG A 41 -8.19 6.81 5.04
N ILE A 42 -7.10 6.99 4.30
CA ILE A 42 -5.75 6.67 4.79
C ILE A 42 -5.29 7.78 5.73
N VAL A 43 -4.86 7.38 6.93
CA VAL A 43 -4.28 8.29 7.94
C VAL A 43 -2.78 8.41 7.72
N GLU A 44 -2.11 7.26 7.64
CA GLU A 44 -0.67 7.15 7.46
C GLU A 44 -0.31 5.78 6.88
N ILE A 45 0.78 5.76 6.11
CA ILE A 45 1.43 4.51 5.71
C ILE A 45 2.56 4.31 6.71
N LEU A 46 2.51 3.21 7.47
CA LEU A 46 3.50 2.89 8.48
C LEU A 46 4.73 2.30 7.79
N GLU A 47 5.90 2.79 8.18
CA GLU A 47 7.16 2.19 7.75
C GLU A 47 7.32 0.84 8.43
N SER A 48 7.28 -0.24 7.65
CA SER A 48 7.74 -1.54 8.15
C SER A 48 9.23 -1.46 8.41
N GLU A 49 9.65 -1.90 9.60
CA GLU A 49 11.02 -1.78 10.11
C GLU A 49 12.07 -2.15 9.06
N GLY A 50 12.78 -1.13 8.58
CA GLY A 50 13.93 -1.28 7.70
C GLY A 50 15.19 -1.51 8.52
N ASN A 51 15.47 -2.77 8.85
CA ASN A 51 16.83 -3.33 8.94
C ASN A 51 16.77 -4.81 9.30
N GLN A 52 16.55 -5.69 8.32
CA GLN A 52 16.78 -7.12 8.50
C GLN A 52 17.85 -7.56 7.50
N LEU A 53 18.98 -7.98 8.06
CA LEU A 53 20.24 -8.32 7.38
C LEU A 53 20.16 -9.57 6.49
N ASN A 54 18.99 -10.22 6.38
CA ASN A 54 18.83 -11.50 5.70
C ASN A 54 17.82 -11.43 4.55
N GLU A 55 18.21 -11.99 3.41
CA GLU A 55 17.45 -11.96 2.16
C GLU A 55 16.12 -12.74 2.19
N THR A 56 15.86 -13.51 3.24
CA THR A 56 14.68 -14.37 3.41
C THR A 56 13.58 -13.76 4.28
N ASP A 57 13.87 -12.69 5.03
CA ASP A 57 12.86 -11.96 5.82
C ASP A 57 12.09 -10.91 4.98
N LYS A 58 12.23 -10.97 3.64
CA LYS A 58 11.65 -10.06 2.62
C LYS A 58 10.11 -10.11 2.51
N PHE A 59 9.39 -10.35 3.60
CA PHE A 59 7.97 -10.03 3.64
C PHE A 59 7.83 -8.51 3.74
N ASN A 60 7.74 -7.89 2.56
CA ASN A 60 7.47 -6.48 2.36
C ASN A 60 6.08 -6.12 2.88
N ARG A 61 5.91 -6.12 4.20
CA ARG A 61 4.73 -5.56 4.83
C ARG A 61 4.73 -4.05 4.55
N VAL A 62 3.55 -3.53 4.33
CA VAL A 62 3.24 -2.10 4.31
C VAL A 62 1.98 -2.05 5.15
N ASP A 63 2.13 -1.72 6.43
CA ASP A 63 0.95 -1.62 7.28
C ASP A 63 0.33 -0.23 7.00
N ILE A 64 -0.90 -0.22 6.48
CA ILE A 64 -1.62 1.02 6.17
C ILE A 64 -2.59 1.27 7.31
N LYS A 65 -2.43 2.39 8.00
CA LYS A 65 -3.39 2.84 9.00
C LYS A 65 -4.44 3.69 8.32
N ALA A 66 -5.69 3.25 8.40
CA ALA A 66 -6.82 3.91 7.78
C ALA A 66 -8.00 4.03 8.74
N ARG A 67 -8.97 4.86 8.37
CA ARG A 67 -10.27 4.98 9.03
C ARG A 67 -11.36 4.48 8.10
N ASN A 68 -12.30 3.73 8.65
CA ASN A 68 -13.47 3.26 7.92
C ASN A 68 -14.64 4.26 8.04
N SER A 69 -15.81 3.86 7.52
CA SER A 69 -17.02 4.70 7.55
C SER A 69 -17.57 5.00 8.94
N LYS A 70 -17.14 4.26 9.96
CA LYS A 70 -17.54 4.40 11.36
C LYS A 70 -16.53 5.16 12.21
N ASP A 71 -15.52 5.76 11.58
CA ASP A 71 -14.37 6.41 12.24
C ASP A 71 -13.49 5.45 13.06
N GLU A 72 -13.61 4.14 12.82
CA GLU A 72 -12.77 3.12 13.46
C GLU A 72 -11.42 3.03 12.75
N ILE A 73 -10.34 2.87 13.53
CA ILE A 73 -9.00 2.66 12.99
C ILE A 73 -8.85 1.20 12.56
N ILE A 74 -8.47 1.00 11.30
CA ILE A 74 -8.12 -0.30 10.74
C ILE A 74 -6.66 -0.32 10.29
N ILE A 75 -6.04 -1.49 10.36
CA ILE A 75 -4.72 -1.76 9.79
C ILE A 75 -4.92 -2.74 8.64
N VAL A 76 -4.43 -2.37 7.45
CA VAL A 76 -4.47 -3.17 6.22
C VAL A 76 -3.06 -3.59 5.83
#